data_AF-A0A3M1RCM4-F1
#
_entry.id   AF-A0A3M1RCM4-F1
#
_cell.length_a   1.000
_cell.length_b   1.000
_cell.length_c   1.000
_cell.angle_alpha   90.00
_cell.angle_beta   90.00
_cell.angle_gamma   90.00
#
_symmetry.space_group_name_H-M   'P 1'
#
loop_
_entity.id
_entity.type
_entity.pdbx_description
1 polymer ?
#
loop_
_entity_poly.entity_id
_entity_poly.type
_entity_poly.pdbx_seq_one_letter_code
_entity_poly.pdbx_strand_id
1 'polypeptide(L)'
;MESKCPNDPVRCVNCSDHFRRLRDSVKEVRATKRFLRDAPGFDERALLSCEHRHFKRLHRYEGTVGEGHLFRAIQKHVHILYAIEGGRLILLRAFRKYSDYSRYLQDKKAISRDLGQAASGKGIFNL
;
A
#
# COMPACT_ATOMS: atom_id res chain seq x y z
N MET A 1 6.63 4.75 -30.13
CA MET A 1 5.30 4.12 -30.01
C MET A 1 5.26 3.54 -28.61
N GLU A 2 4.97 4.38 -27.62
CA GLU A 2 5.03 4.02 -26.19
C GLU A 2 3.62 4.04 -25.62
N SER A 3 3.22 2.90 -25.08
CA SER A 3 1.86 2.57 -24.63
C SER A 3 1.48 3.37 -23.39
N LYS A 4 0.44 4.21 -23.57
CA LYS A 4 -0.11 5.14 -22.59
C LYS A 4 -0.87 4.41 -21.47
N CYS A 5 -0.67 4.87 -20.23
CA CYS A 5 -1.68 4.72 -19.17
C CYS A 5 -3.00 5.32 -19.68
N PRO A 6 -4.13 4.59 -19.67
CA PRO A 6 -5.39 5.09 -20.23
C PRO A 6 -5.99 6.31 -19.50
N ASN A 7 -5.42 6.74 -18.38
CA ASN A 7 -5.86 7.91 -17.60
C ASN A 7 -4.80 9.03 -17.61
N ASP A 8 -4.75 9.78 -18.72
CA ASP A 8 -3.87 10.93 -19.05
C ASP A 8 -3.85 12.06 -17.98
N PRO A 9 -2.96 13.08 -18.08
CA PRO A 9 -1.76 13.28 -17.30
C PRO A 9 -1.95 14.41 -16.28
N VAL A 10 -2.95 14.33 -15.39
CA VAL A 10 -2.89 15.17 -14.18
C VAL A 10 -1.82 14.54 -13.31
N ARG A 11 -0.62 15.13 -13.28
CA ARG A 11 0.47 14.77 -12.36
C ARG A 11 -0.15 14.32 -11.04
N CYS A 12 0.01 13.05 -10.71
CA CYS A 12 -0.28 12.47 -9.41
C CYS A 12 0.70 13.16 -8.44
N VAL A 13 0.42 14.40 -8.02
CA VAL A 13 1.40 15.32 -7.38
C VAL A 13 2.05 14.68 -6.14
N ASN A 14 1.41 13.66 -5.59
CA ASN A 14 1.86 12.94 -4.40
C ASN A 14 2.30 11.49 -4.65
N CYS A 15 2.18 10.95 -5.87
CA CYS A 15 2.54 9.57 -6.14
C CYS A 15 4.04 9.45 -6.40
N SER A 16 4.71 8.57 -5.68
CA SER A 16 6.13 8.30 -5.95
C SER A 16 6.29 7.69 -7.35
N ASP A 17 7.34 8.12 -8.07
CA ASP A 17 7.74 7.49 -9.34
C ASP A 17 7.97 5.98 -9.19
N HIS A 18 8.36 5.55 -7.98
CA HIS A 18 8.55 4.14 -7.63
C HIS A 18 7.26 3.34 -7.67
N PHE A 19 6.16 3.87 -7.12
CA PHE A 19 4.86 3.21 -7.20
C PHE A 19 4.37 3.11 -8.64
N ARG A 20 4.54 4.17 -9.44
CA ARG A 20 4.09 4.17 -10.85
C ARG A 20 4.71 3.02 -11.65
N ARG A 21 5.99 2.70 -11.42
CA ARG A 21 6.69 1.58 -12.09
C ARG A 21 6.18 0.21 -11.65
N LEU A 22 5.71 0.09 -10.41
CA LEU A 22 5.24 -1.18 -9.84
C LEU A 22 3.73 -1.39 -9.99
N ARG A 23 2.95 -0.34 -10.21
CA ARG A 23 1.48 -0.42 -10.26
C ARG A 23 1.00 -1.44 -11.28
N ASP A 24 1.56 -1.44 -12.48
CA ASP A 24 1.11 -2.30 -13.58
C ASP A 24 1.42 -3.79 -13.33
N SER A 25 2.36 -4.07 -12.41
CA SER A 25 2.68 -5.43 -11.98
C SER A 25 1.71 -5.97 -10.93
N VAL A 26 0.91 -5.11 -10.29
CA VAL A 26 -0.08 -5.54 -9.29
C VAL A 26 -1.22 -6.28 -9.98
N LYS A 27 -1.41 -7.55 -9.61
CA LYS A 27 -2.47 -8.45 -10.10
C LYS A 27 -3.45 -8.88 -8.99
N GLU A 28 -3.07 -8.69 -7.74
CA GLU A 28 -3.81 -9.17 -6.58
C GLU A 28 -3.66 -8.17 -5.42
N VAL A 29 -4.73 -8.00 -4.64
CA VAL A 29 -4.66 -7.29 -3.35
C VAL A 29 -4.87 -8.27 -2.22
N ARG A 30 -4.04 -8.15 -1.19
CA ARG A 30 -4.14 -8.91 0.05
C ARG A 30 -4.16 -7.99 1.25
N ALA A 31 -4.78 -8.44 2.33
CA ALA A 31 -4.71 -7.77 3.63
C ALA A 31 -4.25 -8.73 4.73
N THR A 32 -3.41 -8.25 5.64
CA THR A 32 -3.13 -9.00 6.86
C THR A 32 -4.35 -8.96 7.78
N LYS A 33 -4.48 -9.97 8.66
CA LYS A 33 -5.50 -9.96 9.72
C LYS A 33 -5.43 -8.71 10.59
N ARG A 34 -4.22 -8.18 10.82
CA ARG A 34 -4.02 -6.98 11.61
C ARG A 34 -4.55 -5.75 10.88
N PHE A 35 -4.30 -5.64 9.58
CA PHE A 35 -4.85 -4.56 8.76
C PHE A 35 -6.38 -4.52 8.82
N LEU A 36 -7.03 -5.68 8.62
CA LEU A 36 -8.50 -5.77 8.66
C LEU A 36 -9.08 -5.34 10.02
N ARG A 37 -8.34 -5.56 11.10
CA ARG A 37 -8.71 -5.07 12.44
C ARG A 37 -8.43 -3.58 12.64
N ASP A 38 -7.33 -3.08 12.08
CA ASP A 38 -6.93 -1.68 12.21
C ASP A 38 -7.83 -0.74 11.38
N ALA A 39 -8.30 -1.21 10.22
CA ALA A 39 -9.13 -0.46 9.27
C ALA A 39 -10.25 -1.34 8.69
N PRO A 40 -11.28 -1.69 9.49
CA PRO A 40 -12.40 -2.49 9.02
C PRO A 40 -13.19 -1.75 7.93
N GLY A 41 -13.50 -2.45 6.84
CA GLY A 41 -14.26 -1.88 5.71
C GLY A 41 -13.47 -0.89 4.85
N PHE A 42 -12.13 -0.90 4.93
CA PHE A 42 -11.29 -0.13 4.01
C PHE A 42 -11.47 -0.63 2.58
N ASP A 43 -11.78 0.30 1.66
CA ASP A 43 -11.86 0.02 0.23
C ASP A 43 -10.46 0.06 -0.41
N GLU A 44 -9.91 -1.11 -0.72
CA GLU A 44 -8.61 -1.26 -1.35
C GLU A 44 -8.53 -0.67 -2.75
N ARG A 45 -9.66 -0.57 -3.47
CA ARG A 45 -9.71 0.02 -4.81
C ARG A 45 -9.33 1.49 -4.78
N ALA A 46 -9.54 2.16 -3.66
CA ALA A 46 -9.13 3.56 -3.47
C ALA A 46 -7.61 3.76 -3.55
N LEU A 47 -6.79 2.73 -3.23
CA LEU A 47 -5.35 2.80 -3.46
C LEU A 47 -4.99 2.62 -4.94
N LEU A 48 -5.76 1.82 -5.67
CA LEU A 48 -5.46 1.50 -7.06
C LEU A 48 -6.02 2.49 -8.06
N SER A 49 -7.12 3.18 -7.72
CA SER A 49 -7.75 4.17 -8.60
C SER A 49 -6.94 5.46 -8.74
N CYS A 50 -5.94 5.68 -7.88
CA CYS A 50 -5.19 6.94 -7.76
C CYS A 50 -6.09 8.17 -7.55
N GLU A 51 -7.34 7.99 -7.12
CA GLU A 51 -8.26 9.09 -6.84
C GLU A 51 -7.88 9.78 -5.53
N HIS A 52 -7.11 10.85 -5.66
CA HIS A 52 -6.57 11.62 -4.54
C HIS A 52 -7.61 12.30 -3.65
N ARG A 53 -8.88 12.40 -4.07
CA ARG A 53 -9.92 13.14 -3.34
C ARG A 53 -10.06 12.68 -1.88
N HIS A 54 -9.72 11.43 -1.60
CA HIS A 54 -9.81 10.84 -0.26
C HIS A 54 -8.48 10.77 0.49
N PHE A 55 -7.36 11.15 -0.12
CA PHE A 55 -6.02 10.99 0.45
C PHE A 55 -5.27 12.31 0.60
N LYS A 56 -4.83 12.61 1.83
CA LYS A 56 -3.90 13.72 2.09
C LYS A 56 -2.51 13.43 1.52
N ARG A 57 -2.12 12.14 1.49
CA ARG A 57 -0.91 11.63 0.82
C ARG A 57 -1.21 10.24 0.29
N LEU A 58 -0.68 9.90 -0.88
CA LEU A 58 -0.90 8.61 -1.52
C LEU A 58 0.42 8.12 -2.11
N HIS A 59 0.72 6.83 -1.99
CA HIS A 59 1.94 6.21 -2.56
C HIS A 59 3.28 6.86 -2.16
N ARG A 60 3.40 7.38 -0.93
CA ARG A 60 4.71 7.83 -0.41
C ARG A 60 5.58 6.59 -0.20
N TYR A 61 6.72 6.54 -0.86
CA TYR A 61 7.68 5.45 -0.67
C TYR A 61 8.36 5.56 0.71
N GLU A 62 8.46 4.43 1.42
CA GLU A 62 9.04 4.36 2.77
C GLU A 62 10.24 3.39 2.85
N GLY A 63 10.61 2.75 1.73
CA GLY A 63 11.78 1.87 1.61
C GLY A 63 11.43 0.43 1.20
N THR A 64 12.38 -0.48 1.35
CA THR A 64 12.23 -1.90 1.01
C THR A 64 12.51 -2.78 2.24
N VAL A 65 11.80 -3.92 2.34
CA VAL A 65 12.09 -5.00 3.28
C VAL A 65 11.97 -6.33 2.55
N GLY A 66 13.08 -7.05 2.38
CA GLY A 66 13.09 -8.22 1.49
C GLY A 66 12.82 -7.79 0.05
N GLU A 67 11.85 -8.43 -0.60
CA GLU A 67 11.35 -8.04 -1.93
C GLU A 67 10.16 -7.06 -1.87
N GLY A 68 9.63 -6.80 -0.67
CA GLY A 68 8.49 -5.91 -0.45
C GLY A 68 8.87 -4.43 -0.48
N HIS A 69 8.36 -3.70 -1.48
CA HIS A 69 8.46 -2.25 -1.58
C HIS A 69 7.37 -1.58 -0.77
N LEU A 70 7.74 -0.81 0.25
CA LEU A 70 6.82 -0.21 1.22
C LEU A 70 6.33 1.16 0.77
N PHE A 71 5.03 1.36 0.93
CA PHE A 71 4.36 2.61 0.62
C PHE A 71 3.37 3.00 1.71
N ARG A 72 3.20 4.30 1.87
CA ARG A 72 2.23 4.87 2.78
C ARG A 72 1.19 5.72 2.06
N ALA A 73 -0.06 5.55 2.46
CA ALA A 73 -1.15 6.49 2.20
C ALA A 73 -1.63 7.13 3.52
N ILE A 74 -2.24 8.31 3.43
CA ILE A 74 -2.87 9.00 4.56
C ILE A 74 -4.30 9.37 4.16
N GLN A 75 -5.28 8.72 4.79
CA GLN A 75 -6.71 8.99 4.61
C GLN A 75 -7.33 9.34 5.96
N LYS A 76 -8.04 10.48 6.07
CA LYS A 76 -8.72 10.91 7.31
C LYS A 76 -7.85 10.76 8.58
N HIS A 77 -6.57 11.16 8.51
CA HIS A 77 -5.55 11.04 9.58
C HIS A 77 -5.06 9.62 9.91
N VAL A 78 -5.47 8.61 9.15
CA VAL A 78 -4.98 7.24 9.28
C VAL A 78 -3.81 7.03 8.33
N HIS A 79 -2.67 6.59 8.86
CA HIS A 79 -1.52 6.12 8.10
C HIS A 79 -1.73 4.67 7.70
N ILE A 80 -1.93 4.44 6.41
CA ILE A 80 -2.12 3.12 5.81
C ILE A 80 -0.77 2.71 5.24
N LEU A 81 -0.20 1.63 5.76
CA LEU A 81 1.06 1.07 5.29
C LEU A 81 0.79 -0.22 4.53
N TYR A 82 1.34 -0.31 3.33
CA TYR A 82 1.21 -1.47 2.45
C TYR A 82 2.50 -1.69 1.69
N ALA A 83 2.63 -2.87 1.10
CA ALA A 83 3.77 -3.25 0.28
C ALA A 83 3.32 -3.65 -1.13
N ILE A 84 4.24 -3.58 -2.09
CA ILE A 84 4.13 -4.33 -3.34
C ILE A 84 5.23 -5.39 -3.35
N GLU A 85 4.85 -6.67 -3.50
CA GLU A 85 5.75 -7.82 -3.53
C GLU A 85 5.18 -8.90 -4.47
N GLY A 86 5.98 -9.40 -5.42
CA GLY A 86 5.56 -10.51 -6.30
C GLY A 86 4.26 -10.26 -7.07
N GLY A 87 4.00 -9.01 -7.48
CA GLY A 87 2.77 -8.61 -8.16
C GLY A 87 1.54 -8.52 -7.24
N ARG A 88 1.73 -8.50 -5.92
CA ARG A 88 0.66 -8.34 -4.93
C ARG A 88 0.79 -7.01 -4.23
N LEU A 89 -0.32 -6.29 -4.07
CA LEU A 89 -0.42 -5.19 -3.12
C LEU A 89 -0.87 -5.75 -1.78
N ILE A 90 -0.04 -5.62 -0.75
CA ILE A 90 -0.27 -6.21 0.56
C ILE A 90 -0.53 -5.11 1.59
N LEU A 91 -1.75 -5.02 2.08
CA LEU A 91 -2.17 -4.11 3.14
C LEU A 91 -1.65 -4.65 4.49
N LEU A 92 -0.65 -3.97 5.07
CA LEU A 92 0.05 -4.45 6.26
C LEU A 92 -0.63 -4.03 7.55
N ARG A 93 -0.74 -2.72 7.78
CA ARG A 93 -1.26 -2.12 9.03
C ARG A 93 -1.86 -0.74 8.77
N ALA A 94 -2.74 -0.29 9.66
CA ALA A 94 -3.24 1.08 9.68
C ALA A 94 -3.04 1.72 11.06
N PHE A 95 -2.63 2.99 11.10
CA PHE A 95 -2.26 3.68 12.34
C PHE A 95 -2.91 5.06 12.42
N ARG A 96 -3.60 5.34 13.53
CA ARG A 96 -4.14 6.70 13.79
C ARG A 96 -3.08 7.67 14.32
N LYS A 97 -2.02 7.16 14.95
CA LYS A 97 -0.92 7.95 15.51
C LYS A 97 0.34 7.79 14.69
N TYR A 98 1.00 8.90 14.38
CA TYR A 98 2.26 8.90 13.64
C TYR A 98 3.38 8.15 14.40
N SER A 99 3.41 8.24 15.74
CA SER A 99 4.43 7.57 16.56
C SER A 99 4.39 6.04 16.42
N ASP A 100 3.19 5.45 16.40
CA ASP A 100 3.01 4.00 16.28
C ASP A 100 3.42 3.53 14.88
N TYR A 101 3.03 4.29 13.86
CA TYR A 101 3.49 4.11 12.49
C TYR A 101 5.03 4.17 12.40
N SER A 102 5.65 5.20 12.96
CA SER A 102 7.09 5.42 12.87
C SER A 102 7.87 4.31 13.57
N ARG A 103 7.38 3.85 14.73
CA ARG A 103 7.96 2.71 15.45
C ARG A 103 7.86 1.43 14.63
N TYR A 104 6.69 1.16 14.04
CA TYR A 104 6.51 -0.02 13.20
C TYR A 104 7.39 0.00 11.95
N LEU A 105 7.58 1.17 11.32
CA LEU A 105 8.43 1.31 10.13
C LEU A 105 9.91 0.95 10.42
N GLN A 106 10.38 1.19 11.65
CA GLN A 106 11.72 0.84 12.10
C GLN A 106 11.86 -0.66 12.43
N ASP A 107 10.76 -1.35 12.77
CA ASP A 107 10.76 -2.78 13.08
C ASP A 107 10.65 -3.64 11.80
N LYS A 108 11.78 -3.77 11.11
CA LYS A 108 11.86 -4.58 9.87
C LYS A 108 11.50 -6.05 10.09
N LYS A 109 11.72 -6.59 11.30
CA LYS A 109 11.36 -7.97 11.65
C LYS A 109 9.85 -8.14 11.74
N ALA A 110 9.12 -7.18 12.31
CA ALA A 110 7.67 -7.21 12.33
C ALA A 110 7.08 -7.10 10.91
N ILE A 111 7.63 -6.22 10.07
CA ILE A 111 7.20 -6.06 8.67
C ILE A 111 7.41 -7.36 7.88
N SER A 112 8.60 -7.96 7.96
CA SER A 112 8.91 -9.22 7.28
C SER A 112 7.95 -10.35 7.71
N ARG A 113 7.60 -10.41 9.00
CA ARG A 113 6.61 -11.37 9.50
C ARG A 113 5.22 -11.14 8.92
N ASP A 114 4.78 -9.88 8.83
CA ASP A 114 3.47 -9.53 8.29
C ASP A 114 3.39 -9.80 6.77
N LEU A 115 4.48 -9.57 6.03
CA LEU A 115 4.60 -9.97 4.61
C LEU A 115 4.48 -11.50 4.46
N GLY A 116 5.22 -12.27 5.26
CA GLY A 116 5.13 -13.73 5.26
C GLY A 116 3.72 -14.24 5.61
N GLN A 117 3.00 -13.58 6.52
CA GLN A 117 1.61 -13.93 6.84
C GLN A 117 0.64 -13.64 5.70
N ALA A 118 0.86 -12.57 4.93
CA ALA A 118 0.03 -12.24 3.78
C ALA A 118 0.24 -13.22 2.61
N ALA A 119 1.43 -13.84 2.49
CA ALA A 119 1.67 -14.91 1.53
C ALA A 119 0.79 -16.15 1.81
N SER A 120 0.47 -16.42 3.08
CA SER A 120 -0.29 -17.61 3.53
C SER A 120 -1.74 -17.34 3.98
N GLY A 121 -2.20 -16.08 3.96
CA GLY A 121 -3.41 -15.64 4.67
C GLY A 121 -4.68 -15.42 3.82
N LYS A 122 -5.84 -15.65 4.45
CA LYS A 122 -7.19 -15.34 3.92
C LYS A 122 -7.43 -13.82 3.85
N GLY A 123 -7.80 -13.33 2.67
CA GLY A 123 -8.08 -11.92 2.40
C GLY A 123 -7.67 -11.56 0.97
N ILE A 124 -8.03 -12.43 0.02
CA ILE A 124 -7.71 -12.28 -1.40
C ILE A 124 -8.82 -11.47 -2.04
N PHE A 125 -8.47 -10.34 -2.64
CA PHE A 125 -9.35 -9.56 -3.48
C PHE A 125 -8.81 -9.64 -4.90
N ASN A 126 -9.60 -10.24 -5.80
CA ASN A 126 -9.27 -10.29 -7.21
C ASN A 126 -9.56 -8.92 -7.83
N LEU A 127 -8.60 -8.42 -8.59
CA LEU A 127 -8.68 -7.15 -9.30
C LEU A 127 -9.43 -7.26 -10.63
#